data_AF-A0A6V7LKR6-F1
#
_entry.id   AF-A0A6V7LKR6-F1
#
_cell.length_a   1.000
_cell.length_b   1.000
_cell.length_c   1.000
_cell.angle_alpha   90.00
_cell.angle_beta   90.00
_cell.angle_gamma   90.00
#
_symmetry.space_group_name_H-M   'P 1'
#
loop_
_entity.id
_entity.type
_entity.pdbx_description
1 polymer ?
#
loop_
_entity_poly.entity_id
_entity_poly.type
_entity_poly.pdbx_seq_one_letter_code
_entity_poly.pdbx_strand_id
1 'polypeptide(L)'
;LGLTLNPDDWNLERFQIPTAGMNEDIILSNVQCTEEDVDITKCKAERENEFENSCSHENDVGVRCSEAAWAGVRLGPLAERSDLQFITIERAGLLDYNTNSFKAALQIDFARHSLEGVKLTNNLQDGLGIIYSDIYSSDAINTVKNSDFSGNRGSGISFKQLGLRVLNSRIENNKLAGIRHNPALSAVQQREFAGWFMQPITQTIDKPYEPIMIPDTTEKIDLITGDVKYLVTTKQKEDVKKLIQIR
;
A
#
# COMPACT_ATOMS: atom_id res chain seq x y z
N LEU A 1 -10.71 -1.76 -11.00
CA LEU A 1 -10.26 -1.34 -9.66
C LEU A 1 -11.07 -0.11 -9.29
N GLY A 2 -11.79 -0.15 -8.17
CA GLY A 2 -12.57 0.99 -7.68
C GLY A 2 -11.67 2.12 -7.16
N LEU A 3 -12.27 3.14 -6.57
CA LEU A 3 -11.53 4.20 -5.90
C LEU A 3 -11.05 3.72 -4.51
N THR A 4 -9.94 4.27 -4.00
CA THR A 4 -9.39 3.95 -2.68
C THR A 4 -9.43 5.16 -1.74
N LEU A 5 -9.60 4.93 -0.45
CA LEU A 5 -9.58 5.97 0.57
C LEU A 5 -8.16 6.07 1.15
N ASN A 6 -7.59 7.27 1.20
CA ASN A 6 -6.32 7.46 1.90
C ASN A 6 -6.60 7.79 3.38
N PRO A 7 -6.12 6.97 4.34
CA PRO A 7 -6.34 7.19 5.77
C PRO A 7 -5.96 8.60 6.27
N ASP A 8 -5.00 9.26 5.61
CA ASP A 8 -4.50 10.56 6.04
C ASP A 8 -5.40 11.73 5.60
N ASP A 9 -6.22 11.57 4.56
CA ASP A 9 -7.00 12.68 3.98
C ASP A 9 -8.37 12.31 3.39
N TRP A 10 -8.92 11.14 3.75
CA TRP A 10 -10.22 10.70 3.28
C TRP A 10 -11.38 11.56 3.80
N ASN A 11 -11.29 12.07 5.03
CA ASN A 11 -12.37 12.81 5.66
C ASN A 11 -12.38 14.25 5.14
N LEU A 12 -13.43 14.64 4.39
CA LEU A 12 -13.60 16.02 3.96
C LEU A 12 -14.27 16.82 5.06
N GLU A 13 -13.63 17.92 5.44
CA GLU A 13 -14.30 18.91 6.28
C GLU A 13 -15.38 19.64 5.47
N ARG A 14 -16.41 20.16 6.16
CA ARG A 14 -17.55 20.83 5.51
C ARG A 14 -17.14 21.91 4.50
N PHE A 15 -16.10 22.69 4.81
CA PHE A 15 -15.61 23.75 3.92
C PHE A 15 -14.94 23.22 2.64
N GLN A 16 -14.54 21.94 2.63
CA GLN A 16 -13.88 21.28 1.50
C GLN A 16 -14.88 20.55 0.60
N ILE A 17 -16.13 20.38 1.05
CA ILE A 17 -17.19 19.76 0.24
C ILE A 17 -17.51 20.75 -0.90
N PRO A 18 -17.42 20.31 -2.17
CA PRO A 18 -17.78 21.14 -3.31
C PRO A 18 -19.23 21.66 -3.17
N THR A 19 -19.47 22.89 -3.60
CA THR A 19 -20.84 23.44 -3.65
C THR A 19 -21.72 22.74 -4.68
N ALA A 20 -21.12 22.08 -5.67
CA ALA A 20 -21.81 21.17 -6.57
C ALA A 20 -22.23 19.90 -5.80
N GLY A 21 -23.52 19.58 -5.81
CA GLY A 21 -24.12 18.51 -5.01
C GLY A 21 -24.94 18.98 -3.81
N MET A 22 -24.87 20.27 -3.43
CA MET A 22 -25.61 20.82 -2.27
C MET A 22 -27.00 21.37 -2.61
N ASN A 23 -27.38 21.43 -3.88
CA ASN A 23 -28.70 21.92 -4.35
C ASN A 23 -29.46 20.87 -5.18
N GLU A 24 -28.87 19.71 -5.40
CA GLU A 24 -29.37 18.60 -6.18
C GLU A 24 -30.17 17.65 -5.29
N ASP A 25 -31.11 16.89 -5.87
CA ASP A 25 -31.95 16.00 -5.06
C ASP A 25 -31.14 14.90 -4.35
N ILE A 26 -31.44 14.68 -3.07
CA ILE A 26 -30.87 13.59 -2.28
C ILE A 26 -31.40 12.26 -2.84
N ILE A 27 -30.50 11.38 -3.30
CA ILE A 27 -30.88 10.09 -3.89
C ILE A 27 -30.94 8.97 -2.83
N LEU A 28 -30.14 9.08 -1.76
CA LEU A 28 -30.06 8.11 -0.66
C LEU A 28 -29.96 8.86 0.68
N SER A 29 -30.71 8.42 1.69
CA SER A 29 -30.66 8.93 3.08
C SER A 29 -30.33 7.80 4.06
N ASN A 30 -29.80 8.14 5.23
CA ASN A 30 -29.53 7.21 6.33
C ASN A 30 -28.71 5.96 5.88
N VAL A 31 -27.68 6.19 5.07
CA VAL A 31 -26.85 5.13 4.49
C VAL A 31 -26.06 4.41 5.58
N GLN A 32 -26.24 3.09 5.66
CA GLN A 32 -25.58 2.18 6.59
C GLN A 32 -24.80 1.13 5.80
N CYS A 33 -23.50 1.36 5.65
CA CYS A 33 -22.56 0.42 5.06
C CYS A 33 -21.79 -0.36 6.13
N THR A 34 -21.40 -1.58 5.80
CA THR A 34 -20.47 -2.43 6.54
C THR A 34 -19.09 -2.42 5.89
N GLU A 35 -18.09 -3.01 6.55
CA GLU A 35 -16.72 -3.12 6.00
C GLU A 35 -16.65 -4.00 4.73
N GLU A 36 -17.65 -4.83 4.49
CA GLU A 36 -17.71 -5.73 3.32
C GLU A 36 -18.35 -5.06 2.09
N ASP A 37 -18.96 -3.88 2.27
CA ASP A 37 -19.66 -3.19 1.20
C ASP A 37 -18.70 -2.42 0.29
N VAL A 38 -18.64 -2.82 -0.98
CA VAL A 38 -17.77 -2.21 -2.01
C VAL A 38 -18.49 -1.18 -2.90
N ASP A 39 -19.80 -1.03 -2.71
CA ASP A 39 -20.67 -0.19 -3.55
C ASP A 39 -21.72 0.50 -2.67
N ILE A 40 -21.56 1.80 -2.47
CA ILE A 40 -22.42 2.62 -1.59
C ILE A 40 -23.88 2.61 -2.05
N THR A 41 -24.16 2.36 -3.34
CA THR A 41 -25.53 2.30 -3.88
C THR A 41 -26.29 1.04 -3.46
N LYS A 42 -25.57 0.04 -2.94
CA LYS A 42 -26.12 -1.25 -2.47
C LYS A 42 -26.21 -1.35 -0.96
N CYS A 43 -25.63 -0.40 -0.22
CA CYS A 43 -25.77 -0.33 1.22
C CYS A 43 -27.24 -0.16 1.61
N LYS A 44 -27.57 -0.56 2.84
CA LYS A 44 -28.89 -0.28 3.42
C LYS A 44 -29.06 1.23 3.52
N ALA A 45 -30.10 1.77 2.91
CA ALA A 45 -30.39 3.20 2.87
C ALA A 45 -31.89 3.41 2.62
N GLU A 46 -32.39 4.57 3.03
CA GLU A 46 -33.69 5.07 2.60
C GLU A 46 -33.58 5.60 1.16
N ARG A 47 -34.64 5.43 0.38
CA ARG A 47 -34.75 5.93 -1.01
C ARG A 47 -35.89 6.94 -1.10
N GLU A 48 -36.02 7.59 -2.25
CA GLU A 48 -36.96 8.72 -2.48
C GLU A 48 -38.39 8.49 -1.95
N ASN A 49 -38.89 7.25 -2.03
CA ASN A 49 -40.22 6.84 -1.56
C ASN A 49 -40.31 6.57 -0.05
N GLU A 50 -39.20 6.61 0.68
CA GLU A 50 -39.03 6.20 2.09
C GLU A 50 -38.34 7.29 2.93
N PHE A 51 -38.18 8.50 2.40
CA PHE A 51 -37.59 9.65 3.09
C PHE A 51 -38.52 10.23 4.17
N GLU A 52 -38.85 9.44 5.19
CA GLU A 52 -39.52 9.94 6.40
C GLU A 52 -38.45 10.39 7.41
N ASN A 53 -38.33 11.71 7.62
CA ASN A 53 -37.31 12.35 8.49
C ASN A 53 -35.87 12.33 7.93
N SER A 54 -35.71 12.45 6.61
CA SER A 54 -34.38 12.55 5.99
C SER A 54 -33.65 13.84 6.37
N CYS A 55 -32.32 13.76 6.46
CA CYS A 55 -31.44 14.90 6.66
C CYS A 55 -31.47 15.86 5.46
N SER A 56 -31.22 17.15 5.67
CA SER A 56 -30.92 18.11 4.58
C SER A 56 -29.44 18.04 4.18
N HIS A 57 -29.07 18.72 3.08
CA HIS A 57 -27.66 18.92 2.66
C HIS A 57 -26.79 19.60 3.73
N GLU A 58 -27.42 20.23 4.73
CA GLU A 58 -26.71 20.71 5.90
C GLU A 58 -26.08 19.58 6.72
N ASN A 59 -26.31 18.31 6.42
CA ASN A 59 -25.70 17.17 7.09
C ASN A 59 -24.87 16.30 6.13
N ASP A 60 -24.53 16.79 4.94
CA ASP A 60 -23.73 16.05 3.99
C ASP A 60 -22.35 15.73 4.56
N VAL A 61 -21.92 14.49 4.31
CA VAL A 61 -20.58 13.99 4.64
C VAL A 61 -19.82 13.79 3.35
N GLY A 62 -18.67 14.45 3.23
CA GLY A 62 -17.79 14.29 2.08
C GLY A 62 -16.71 13.24 2.35
N VAL A 63 -16.46 12.37 1.37
CA VAL A 63 -15.30 11.48 1.36
C VAL A 63 -14.40 11.80 0.17
N ARG A 64 -13.09 11.84 0.40
CA ARG A 64 -12.08 11.98 -0.64
C ARG A 64 -11.61 10.61 -1.08
N CYS A 65 -11.95 10.28 -2.32
CA CYS A 65 -11.49 9.05 -2.94
C CYS A 65 -10.31 9.34 -3.89
N SER A 66 -9.39 8.40 -3.97
CA SER A 66 -8.22 8.45 -4.86
C SER A 66 -8.38 7.43 -5.98
N GLU A 67 -7.83 7.75 -7.15
CA GLU A 67 -7.80 6.83 -8.27
C GLU A 67 -7.07 5.54 -7.91
N ALA A 68 -7.44 4.47 -8.62
CA ALA A 68 -6.73 3.21 -8.53
C ALA A 68 -5.24 3.41 -8.90
N ALA A 69 -4.38 2.84 -8.06
CA ALA A 69 -2.93 2.84 -8.22
C ALA A 69 -2.40 1.42 -8.04
N TRP A 70 -1.09 1.26 -8.23
CA TRP A 70 -0.39 0.01 -7.98
C TRP A 70 0.59 0.18 -6.81
N ALA A 71 1.10 -0.93 -6.28
CA ALA A 71 1.97 -0.91 -5.10
C ALA A 71 3.29 -0.16 -5.33
N GLY A 72 3.81 -0.18 -6.56
CA GLY A 72 5.14 0.32 -6.88
C GLY A 72 6.18 -0.80 -6.94
N VAL A 73 7.45 -0.42 -6.85
CA VAL A 73 8.59 -1.32 -6.91
C VAL A 73 9.23 -1.43 -5.54
N ARG A 74 9.60 -2.65 -5.13
CA ARG A 74 10.33 -2.88 -3.89
C ARG A 74 11.58 -3.69 -4.12
N LEU A 75 12.70 -3.16 -3.65
CA LEU A 75 13.96 -3.87 -3.51
C LEU A 75 14.04 -4.38 -2.07
N GLY A 76 13.81 -5.69 -1.92
CA GLY A 76 13.86 -6.36 -0.61
C GLY A 76 15.27 -6.38 -0.02
N PRO A 77 15.42 -6.73 1.27
CA PRO A 77 16.70 -6.66 1.97
C PRO A 77 17.76 -7.64 1.46
N LEU A 78 17.32 -8.71 0.78
CA LEU A 78 18.20 -9.68 0.14
C LEU A 78 18.53 -9.33 -1.32
N ALA A 79 18.01 -8.21 -1.84
CA ALA A 79 18.30 -7.80 -3.20
C ALA A 79 19.80 -7.52 -3.37
N GLU A 80 20.39 -8.11 -4.40
CA GLU A 80 21.73 -7.72 -4.82
C GLU A 80 21.75 -6.28 -5.31
N ARG A 81 22.95 -5.69 -5.36
CA ARG A 81 23.12 -4.33 -5.88
C ARG A 81 22.46 -4.25 -7.26
N SER A 82 21.60 -3.26 -7.40
CA SER A 82 20.85 -2.99 -8.62
C SER A 82 21.08 -1.54 -9.02
N ASP A 83 21.30 -1.31 -10.30
CA ASP A 83 21.49 0.01 -10.88
C ASP A 83 20.25 0.34 -11.72
N LEU A 84 19.41 1.25 -11.23
CA LEU A 84 18.15 1.65 -11.86
C LEU A 84 18.40 2.93 -12.65
N GLN A 85 18.16 2.88 -13.96
CA GLN A 85 18.48 3.97 -14.87
C GLN A 85 17.28 4.34 -15.76
N PHE A 86 17.00 5.64 -15.87
CA PHE A 86 16.01 6.20 -16.80
C PHE A 86 14.59 5.62 -16.68
N ILE A 87 14.22 5.16 -15.49
CA ILE A 87 12.88 4.64 -15.21
C ILE A 87 11.94 5.75 -14.73
N THR A 88 10.66 5.62 -15.03
CA THR A 88 9.61 6.51 -14.56
C THR A 88 8.55 5.70 -13.81
N ILE A 89 8.29 6.07 -12.55
CA ILE A 89 7.30 5.45 -11.66
C ILE A 89 6.26 6.52 -11.30
N GLU A 90 5.03 6.27 -11.74
CA GLU A 90 3.89 7.17 -11.52
C GLU A 90 2.67 6.40 -11.05
N ARG A 91 1.76 7.10 -10.35
CA ARG A 91 0.51 6.54 -9.82
C ARG A 91 0.74 5.25 -9.03
N ALA A 92 1.82 5.22 -8.25
CA ALA A 92 2.19 4.09 -7.40
C ALA A 92 2.03 4.43 -5.90
N GLY A 93 2.23 3.42 -5.04
CA GLY A 93 2.23 3.54 -3.59
C GLY A 93 0.99 3.00 -2.89
N LEU A 94 0.07 2.33 -3.60
CA LEU A 94 -1.07 1.62 -3.02
C LEU A 94 -0.74 0.15 -2.86
N LEU A 95 -0.30 -0.26 -1.66
CA LEU A 95 0.10 -1.65 -1.38
C LEU A 95 -1.12 -2.58 -1.37
N ASP A 96 -2.15 -2.19 -0.65
CA ASP A 96 -3.36 -2.98 -0.49
C ASP A 96 -4.58 -2.05 -0.43
N TYR A 97 -5.49 -2.23 -1.38
CA TYR A 97 -6.69 -1.41 -1.51
C TYR A 97 -7.77 -1.78 -0.49
N ASN A 98 -7.79 -3.03 -0.01
CA ASN A 98 -8.79 -3.47 0.96
C ASN A 98 -8.50 -2.89 2.35
N THR A 99 -7.22 -2.86 2.73
CA THR A 99 -6.78 -2.28 4.01
C THR A 99 -6.39 -0.81 3.90
N ASN A 100 -6.54 -0.19 2.72
CA ASN A 100 -6.08 1.17 2.42
C ASN A 100 -4.62 1.39 2.86
N SER A 101 -3.76 0.41 2.61
CA SER A 101 -2.36 0.44 3.00
C SER A 101 -1.51 1.09 1.92
N PHE A 102 -0.73 2.11 2.30
CA PHE A 102 0.15 2.86 1.41
C PHE A 102 1.63 2.62 1.72
N LYS A 103 2.45 2.57 0.67
CA LYS A 103 3.91 2.44 0.74
C LYS A 103 4.59 3.38 -0.26
N ALA A 104 5.90 3.56 -0.12
CA ALA A 104 6.65 4.35 -1.09
C ALA A 104 6.56 3.73 -2.49
N ALA A 105 6.49 4.58 -3.52
CA ALA A 105 6.41 4.15 -4.92
C ALA A 105 7.63 3.33 -5.35
N LEU A 106 8.81 3.69 -4.85
CA LEU A 106 10.00 2.86 -4.85
C LEU A 106 10.47 2.67 -3.41
N GLN A 107 10.35 1.44 -2.90
CA GLN A 107 10.84 1.09 -1.57
C GLN A 107 12.15 0.31 -1.67
N ILE A 108 13.15 0.74 -0.92
CA ILE A 108 14.44 0.05 -0.76
C ILE A 108 14.58 -0.32 0.72
N ASP A 109 14.54 -1.62 1.00
CA ASP A 109 14.60 -2.11 2.38
C ASP A 109 16.02 -2.11 2.94
N PHE A 110 17.00 -2.46 2.11
CA PHE A 110 18.40 -2.42 2.47
C PHE A 110 19.23 -1.84 1.33
N ALA A 111 19.77 -0.66 1.57
CA ALA A 111 20.09 0.24 0.50
C ALA A 111 21.61 0.16 0.17
N ARG A 112 21.89 -0.51 -0.94
CA ARG A 112 23.18 -0.64 -1.66
C ARG A 112 23.04 -0.39 -3.17
N HIS A 113 22.01 0.34 -3.58
CA HIS A 113 21.57 0.48 -4.98
C HIS A 113 21.95 1.84 -5.57
N SER A 114 22.07 1.91 -6.90
CA SER A 114 22.30 3.17 -7.61
C SER A 114 21.06 3.57 -8.40
N LEU A 115 20.73 4.86 -8.37
CA LEU A 115 19.57 5.45 -9.02
C LEU A 115 20.06 6.61 -9.88
N GLU A 116 19.88 6.51 -11.20
CA GLU A 116 20.30 7.55 -12.15
C GLU A 116 19.19 7.89 -13.15
N GLY A 117 18.84 9.16 -13.27
CA GLY A 117 17.82 9.59 -14.23
C GLY A 117 16.43 9.05 -13.91
N VAL A 118 16.16 8.66 -12.67
CA VAL A 118 14.87 8.09 -12.28
C VAL A 118 13.85 9.19 -11.99
N LYS A 119 12.59 8.96 -12.36
CA LYS A 119 11.47 9.88 -12.12
C LYS A 119 10.42 9.20 -11.27
N LEU A 120 10.15 9.73 -10.09
CA LEU A 120 9.12 9.24 -9.18
C LEU A 120 8.13 10.38 -8.96
N THR A 121 7.11 10.41 -9.81
CA THR A 121 6.23 11.56 -9.98
C THR A 121 4.76 11.20 -9.77
N ASN A 122 3.99 12.11 -9.17
CA ASN A 122 2.54 11.96 -8.98
C ASN A 122 2.13 10.63 -8.31
N ASN A 123 2.88 10.19 -7.30
CA ASN A 123 2.57 8.97 -6.55
C ASN A 123 1.62 9.23 -5.39
N LEU A 124 0.89 8.19 -4.98
CA LEU A 124 -0.11 8.27 -3.91
C LEU A 124 0.51 8.40 -2.51
N GLN A 125 1.81 8.09 -2.36
CA GLN A 125 2.53 8.27 -1.10
C GLN A 125 3.93 8.81 -1.35
N ASP A 126 4.94 8.39 -0.58
CA ASP A 126 6.32 8.84 -0.76
C ASP A 126 6.85 8.38 -2.13
N GLY A 127 7.69 9.19 -2.78
CA GLY A 127 8.36 8.79 -4.02
C GLY A 127 9.36 7.67 -3.76
N LEU A 128 10.50 7.99 -3.16
CA LEU A 128 11.51 7.03 -2.76
C LEU A 128 11.49 6.82 -1.24
N GLY A 129 11.34 5.58 -0.79
CA GLY A 129 11.41 5.20 0.62
C GLY A 129 12.60 4.29 0.89
N ILE A 130 13.49 4.67 1.80
CA ILE A 130 14.66 3.86 2.19
C ILE A 130 14.53 3.47 3.67
N ILE A 131 14.52 2.17 3.96
CA ILE A 131 14.47 1.70 5.35
C ILE A 131 15.88 1.72 5.95
N TYR A 132 16.74 0.80 5.52
CA TYR A 132 18.12 0.71 5.99
C TYR A 132 19.09 1.03 4.87
N SER A 133 20.31 1.44 5.21
CA SER A 133 21.40 1.67 4.25
C SER A 133 22.67 0.97 4.72
N ASP A 134 23.45 0.47 3.77
CA ASP A 134 24.78 -0.05 4.07
C ASP A 134 25.75 1.13 4.26
N ILE A 135 25.92 1.54 5.52
CA ILE A 135 26.81 2.65 5.90
C ILE A 135 28.23 2.21 6.23
N TYR A 136 28.50 0.91 6.23
CA TYR A 136 29.79 0.36 6.70
C TYR A 136 30.66 -0.14 5.56
N SER A 137 30.10 -0.51 4.42
CA SER A 137 30.91 -0.85 3.26
C SER A 137 31.40 0.41 2.55
N SER A 138 32.70 0.41 2.25
CA SER A 138 33.34 1.40 1.39
C SER A 138 32.65 1.37 0.01
N ASP A 139 31.99 2.48 -0.37
CA ASP A 139 31.29 2.70 -1.65
C ASP A 139 29.83 2.22 -1.80
N ALA A 140 29.14 1.71 -0.76
CA ALA A 140 27.73 1.29 -0.89
C ALA A 140 26.69 2.31 -0.42
N ILE A 141 27.07 3.59 -0.25
CA ILE A 141 26.09 4.63 0.04
C ILE A 141 25.18 4.79 -1.18
N ASN A 142 23.87 4.76 -0.95
CA ASN A 142 22.89 4.92 -2.02
C ASN A 142 23.09 6.25 -2.72
N THR A 143 23.20 6.18 -4.04
CA THR A 143 23.40 7.36 -4.86
C THR A 143 22.19 7.59 -5.72
N VAL A 144 21.64 8.78 -5.63
CA VAL A 144 20.56 9.29 -6.49
C VAL A 144 21.14 10.43 -7.31
N LYS A 145 21.16 10.29 -8.63
CA LYS A 145 21.76 11.26 -9.55
C LYS A 145 20.79 11.63 -10.65
N ASN A 146 20.72 12.93 -10.99
CA ASN A 146 19.97 13.42 -12.15
C ASN A 146 18.49 12.99 -12.14
N SER A 147 17.89 12.85 -10.96
CA SER A 147 16.56 12.27 -10.76
C SER A 147 15.50 13.32 -10.43
N ASP A 148 14.22 12.95 -10.54
CA ASP A 148 13.07 13.82 -10.27
C ASP A 148 12.11 13.16 -9.28
N PHE A 149 11.80 13.85 -8.19
CA PHE A 149 10.84 13.44 -7.17
C PHE A 149 9.83 14.57 -6.96
N SER A 150 8.77 14.58 -7.76
CA SER A 150 7.82 15.69 -7.78
C SER A 150 6.35 15.31 -7.80
N GLY A 151 5.49 16.14 -7.21
CA GLY A 151 4.04 15.91 -7.20
C GLY A 151 3.58 14.72 -6.35
N ASN A 152 4.45 14.15 -5.50
CA ASN A 152 4.06 13.00 -4.68
C ASN A 152 3.18 13.45 -3.50
N ARG A 153 2.13 12.69 -3.20
CA ARG A 153 1.22 12.97 -2.07
C ARG A 153 1.87 12.74 -0.70
N GLY A 154 2.94 11.96 -0.65
CA GLY A 154 3.82 11.87 0.51
C GLY A 154 5.00 12.84 0.42
N SER A 155 6.17 12.35 0.80
CA SER A 155 7.45 13.02 0.64
C SER A 155 8.12 12.66 -0.68
N GLY A 156 8.96 13.54 -1.25
CA GLY A 156 9.75 13.18 -2.43
C GLY A 156 10.68 12.00 -2.14
N ILE A 157 11.47 12.14 -1.07
CA ILE A 157 12.34 11.09 -0.54
C ILE A 157 12.08 10.95 0.97
N SER A 158 11.91 9.72 1.45
CA SER A 158 11.86 9.40 2.87
C SER A 158 12.89 8.34 3.23
N PHE A 159 13.54 8.48 4.39
CA PHE A 159 14.47 7.48 4.87
C PHE A 159 14.45 7.31 6.39
N LYS A 160 14.69 6.09 6.85
CA LYS A 160 14.71 5.75 8.29
C LYS A 160 16.13 5.66 8.85
N GLN A 161 17.11 5.28 8.05
CA GLN A 161 18.53 5.33 8.39
C GLN A 161 19.28 6.31 7.47
N LEU A 162 20.31 6.96 8.00
CA LEU A 162 21.26 7.75 7.21
C LEU A 162 22.02 6.85 6.22
N GLY A 163 22.44 7.41 5.09
CA GLY A 163 23.17 6.65 4.05
C GLY A 163 22.69 6.91 2.62
N LEU A 164 22.32 8.15 2.31
CA LEU A 164 21.84 8.58 0.99
C LEU A 164 22.61 9.81 0.51
N ARG A 165 23.05 9.78 -0.74
CA ARG A 165 23.65 10.92 -1.45
C ARG A 165 22.81 11.27 -2.66
N VAL A 166 22.27 12.49 -2.68
CA VAL A 166 21.45 13.02 -3.78
C VAL A 166 22.25 14.09 -4.53
N LEU A 167 22.34 13.97 -5.85
CA LEU A 167 23.11 14.85 -6.72
C LEU A 167 22.26 15.28 -7.91
N ASN A 168 22.33 16.57 -8.29
CA ASN A 168 21.69 17.12 -9.49
C ASN A 168 20.21 16.70 -9.67
N SER A 169 19.46 16.55 -8.59
CA SER A 169 18.10 16.01 -8.62
C SER A 169 17.08 17.09 -8.27
N ARG A 170 15.91 17.01 -8.89
CA ARG A 170 14.77 17.89 -8.64
C ARG A 170 13.86 17.26 -7.58
N ILE A 171 13.50 18.03 -6.56
CA ILE A 171 12.56 17.61 -5.51
C ILE A 171 11.62 18.78 -5.23
N GLU A 172 10.40 18.74 -5.75
CA GLU A 172 9.46 19.87 -5.68
C GLU A 172 8.00 19.41 -5.62
N ASN A 173 7.10 20.26 -5.15
CA ASN A 173 5.65 20.02 -5.18
C ASN A 173 5.20 18.70 -4.50
N ASN A 174 5.95 18.21 -3.51
CA ASN A 174 5.55 17.07 -2.70
C ASN A 174 4.70 17.55 -1.51
N LYS A 175 3.57 16.90 -1.25
CA LYS A 175 2.55 17.39 -0.30
C LYS A 175 3.05 17.40 1.14
N LEU A 176 3.86 16.43 1.55
CA LEU A 176 4.35 16.35 2.93
C LEU A 176 5.71 17.03 3.12
N ALA A 177 6.73 16.61 2.37
CA ALA A 177 8.09 17.15 2.48
C ALA A 177 8.90 16.85 1.21
N GLY A 178 9.94 17.63 0.93
CA GLY A 178 10.91 17.26 -0.09
C GLY A 178 11.70 16.02 0.32
N ILE A 179 12.40 16.12 1.44
CA ILE A 179 13.17 15.03 2.06
C ILE A 179 12.71 14.88 3.51
N ARG A 180 12.37 13.65 3.94
CA ARG A 180 11.89 13.35 5.29
C ARG A 180 12.73 12.25 5.94
N HIS A 181 13.24 12.53 7.14
CA HIS A 181 13.88 11.51 7.98
C HIS A 181 12.99 11.15 9.17
N ASN A 182 12.65 9.86 9.31
CA ASN A 182 11.97 9.35 10.49
C ASN A 182 12.54 7.98 10.86
N PRO A 183 13.38 7.87 11.91
CA PRO A 183 14.03 6.63 12.28
C PRO A 183 13.09 5.60 12.93
N ALA A 184 11.85 5.96 13.28
CA ALA A 184 10.92 5.05 13.92
C ALA A 184 10.47 3.94 12.96
N LEU A 185 10.51 2.69 13.44
CA LEU A 185 9.99 1.50 12.76
C LEU A 185 8.90 0.86 13.59
N SER A 186 7.72 0.66 13.00
CA SER A 186 6.64 -0.05 13.69
C SER A 186 6.97 -1.53 13.88
N ALA A 187 6.37 -2.17 14.88
CA ALA A 187 6.56 -3.60 15.12
C ALA A 187 6.16 -4.47 13.91
N VAL A 188 5.15 -4.04 13.15
CA VAL A 188 4.72 -4.70 11.91
C VAL A 188 5.81 -4.58 10.84
N GLN A 189 6.40 -3.39 10.65
CA GLN A 189 7.50 -3.18 9.69
C GLN A 189 8.75 -3.99 10.07
N GLN A 190 9.08 -4.07 11.36
CA GLN A 190 10.21 -4.87 11.84
C GLN A 190 10.00 -6.36 11.57
N ARG A 191 8.79 -6.88 11.84
CA ARG A 191 8.44 -8.28 11.57
C ARG A 191 8.48 -8.58 10.07
N GLU A 192 7.94 -7.69 9.26
CA GLU A 192 7.97 -7.80 7.81
C GLU A 192 9.41 -7.86 7.29
N PHE A 193 10.28 -6.97 7.77
CA PHE A 193 11.70 -6.95 7.40
C PHE A 193 12.43 -8.22 7.86
N ALA A 194 12.25 -8.63 9.12
CA ALA A 194 12.86 -9.84 9.67
C ALA A 194 12.42 -11.11 8.93
N GLY A 195 11.17 -11.16 8.45
CA GLY A 195 10.62 -12.28 7.70
C GLY A 195 11.44 -12.65 6.45
N TRP A 196 12.14 -11.69 5.83
CA TRP A 196 13.03 -11.97 4.70
C TRP A 196 14.26 -12.81 5.08
N PHE A 197 14.74 -12.70 6.31
CA PHE A 197 15.92 -13.45 6.79
C PHE A 197 15.57 -14.78 7.44
N MET A 198 14.29 -15.01 7.77
CA MET A 198 13.84 -16.26 8.35
C MET A 198 13.56 -17.35 7.31
N GLN A 199 14.12 -17.24 6.10
CA GLN A 199 14.07 -18.34 5.14
C GLN A 199 14.77 -19.56 5.75
N PRO A 200 14.13 -20.74 5.74
CA PRO A 200 14.80 -21.95 6.19
C PRO A 200 15.97 -22.20 5.22
N ILE A 201 17.14 -22.51 5.77
CA ILE A 201 18.34 -22.93 5.01
C ILE A 201 18.04 -24.13 4.07
N THR A 202 16.86 -24.75 4.21
CA THR A 202 16.36 -25.88 3.43
C THR A 202 15.44 -25.51 2.26
N GLN A 203 15.20 -24.23 1.96
CA GLN A 203 14.59 -23.83 0.68
C GLN A 203 15.62 -23.92 -0.43
N THR A 204 15.95 -25.16 -0.80
CA THR A 204 16.35 -25.45 -2.15
C THR A 204 15.31 -24.87 -3.10
N ILE A 205 15.79 -24.29 -4.19
CA ILE A 205 15.06 -23.57 -5.25
C ILE A 205 13.97 -24.43 -5.94
N ASP A 206 13.74 -25.67 -5.48
CA ASP A 206 12.95 -26.73 -6.12
C ASP A 206 11.90 -27.38 -5.19
N LYS A 207 11.21 -26.64 -4.32
CA LYS A 207 9.94 -27.18 -3.79
C LYS A 207 8.84 -26.98 -4.85
N PRO A 208 8.31 -28.05 -5.48
CA PRO A 208 7.22 -27.90 -6.45
C PRO A 208 6.00 -27.25 -5.80
N TYR A 209 5.21 -26.54 -6.61
CA TYR A 209 3.94 -25.95 -6.17
C TYR A 209 2.98 -27.08 -5.74
N GLU A 210 2.86 -27.26 -4.42
CA GLU A 210 1.98 -28.25 -3.79
C GLU A 210 0.90 -27.53 -2.96
N PRO A 211 -0.24 -27.17 -3.58
CA PRO A 211 -1.32 -26.51 -2.87
C PRO A 211 -2.12 -27.47 -2.00
N ILE A 212 -2.50 -26.99 -0.82
CA ILE A 212 -3.44 -27.65 0.08
C ILE A 212 -4.85 -27.27 -0.37
N MET A 213 -5.65 -28.28 -0.72
CA MET A 213 -7.00 -28.10 -1.25
C MET A 213 -8.03 -28.02 -0.12
N ILE A 214 -8.65 -26.86 0.07
CA ILE A 214 -9.67 -26.61 1.10
C ILE A 214 -11.06 -26.67 0.44
N PRO A 215 -12.08 -27.31 1.05
CA PRO A 215 -12.12 -27.89 2.39
C PRO A 215 -11.75 -29.38 2.44
N ASP A 216 -11.21 -29.97 1.37
CA ASP A 216 -11.03 -31.42 1.28
C ASP A 216 -9.94 -31.94 2.23
N THR A 217 -8.92 -31.12 2.55
CA THR A 217 -7.87 -31.49 3.51
C THR A 217 -8.39 -31.65 4.93
N THR A 218 -8.15 -32.81 5.55
CA THR A 218 -8.42 -33.12 6.96
C THR A 218 -7.19 -33.00 7.86
N GLU A 219 -6.01 -32.81 7.28
CA GLU A 219 -4.75 -32.71 8.00
C GLU A 219 -4.57 -31.34 8.67
N LYS A 220 -3.86 -31.35 9.79
CA LYS A 220 -3.41 -30.12 10.46
C LYS A 220 -2.33 -29.48 9.60
N ILE A 221 -2.41 -28.16 9.42
CA ILE A 221 -1.42 -27.43 8.64
C ILE A 221 -0.34 -26.94 9.60
N ASP A 222 0.76 -27.68 9.67
CA ASP A 222 1.94 -27.24 10.41
C ASP A 222 2.71 -26.20 9.58
N LEU A 223 2.81 -24.99 10.11
CA LEU A 223 3.55 -23.85 9.58
C LEU A 223 4.85 -23.69 10.37
N ILE A 224 5.94 -24.08 9.74
CA ILE A 224 7.28 -23.79 10.24
C ILE A 224 7.67 -22.39 9.76
N THR A 225 8.36 -21.63 10.61
CA THR A 225 8.89 -20.32 10.23
C THR A 225 9.69 -20.41 8.94
N GLY A 226 9.25 -19.68 7.92
CA GLY A 226 9.88 -19.61 6.62
C GLY A 226 9.32 -20.58 5.57
N ASP A 227 8.50 -21.57 5.92
CA ASP A 227 7.80 -22.41 4.94
C ASP A 227 6.62 -21.65 4.31
N VAL A 228 6.50 -21.72 2.98
CA VAL A 228 5.34 -21.22 2.24
C VAL A 228 4.39 -22.38 1.96
N LYS A 229 3.13 -22.25 2.38
CA LYS A 229 2.05 -23.17 2.04
C LYS A 229 1.02 -22.44 1.18
N TYR A 230 0.62 -23.03 0.07
CA TYR A 230 -0.42 -22.49 -0.80
C TYR A 230 -1.76 -23.12 -0.44
N LEU A 231 -2.79 -22.30 -0.24
CA LEU A 231 -4.15 -22.78 0.03
C LEU A 231 -5.02 -22.50 -1.18
N VAL A 232 -5.70 -23.51 -1.70
CA VAL A 232 -6.59 -23.38 -2.87
C VAL A 232 -7.97 -23.90 -2.50
N THR A 233 -8.98 -23.06 -2.67
CA THR A 233 -10.38 -23.43 -2.43
C THR A 233 -10.93 -24.26 -3.59
N THR A 234 -11.47 -25.45 -3.31
CA THR A 234 -12.18 -26.28 -4.28
C THR A 234 -13.64 -25.86 -4.39
N LYS A 235 -14.21 -26.06 -5.59
CA LYS A 235 -15.63 -25.78 -5.85
C LYS A 235 -16.48 -26.80 -5.10
N GLN A 236 -17.32 -26.33 -4.19
CA GLN A 236 -18.30 -27.14 -3.47
C GLN A 236 -19.71 -26.91 -4.04
N LYS A 237 -20.56 -27.93 -3.93
CA LYS A 237 -21.97 -27.87 -4.41
C LYS A 237 -22.92 -27.28 -3.36
N GLU A 238 -22.50 -27.27 -2.10
CA GLU A 238 -23.26 -26.80 -0.94
C GLU A 238 -22.40 -25.88 -0.09
N ASP A 239 -23.01 -25.09 0.80
CA ASP A 239 -22.29 -24.22 1.72
C ASP A 239 -21.52 -25.05 2.76
N VAL A 240 -20.19 -24.97 2.73
CA VAL A 240 -19.32 -25.74 3.63
C VAL A 240 -18.62 -24.82 4.63
N LYS A 241 -18.83 -25.08 5.93
CA LYS A 241 -18.08 -24.46 7.02
C LYS A 241 -17.12 -25.48 7.62
N LYS A 242 -15.81 -25.26 7.48
CA LYS A 242 -14.77 -26.14 8.03
C LYS A 242 -13.76 -25.35 8.84
N LEU A 243 -13.45 -25.82 10.05
CA LEU A 243 -12.41 -25.25 10.90
C LEU A 243 -11.10 -25.99 10.63
N ILE A 244 -10.07 -25.24 10.25
CA ILE A 244 -8.74 -25.79 9.97
C ILE A 244 -7.80 -25.31 11.07
N GLN A 245 -7.12 -26.26 11.70
CA GLN A 245 -6.09 -25.94 12.69
C GLN A 245 -4.77 -25.74 11.97
N ILE A 246 -4.24 -24.52 12.07
CA ILE A 246 -2.92 -24.14 11.60
C ILE A 246 -2.03 -24.00 12.83
N ARG A 247 -0.91 -24.74 12.86
CA ARG A 247 -0.01 -24.82 14.02
C ARG A 247 1.37 -24.30 13.68
#